data_AF-A0A4V2Q932-F1
#
_entry.id   AF-A0A4V2Q932-F1
#
_cell.length_a   1.000
_cell.length_b   1.000
_cell.length_c   1.000
_cell.angle_alpha   90.00
_cell.angle_beta   90.00
_cell.angle_gamma   90.00
#
_symmetry.space_group_name_H-M   'P 1'
#
loop_
_entity.id
_entity.type
_entity.pdbx_description
1 polymer ?
#
loop_
_entity_poly.entity_id
_entity_poly.type
_entity_poly.pdbx_seq_one_letter_code
_entity_poly.pdbx_strand_id
1 'polypeptide(L)'
;MQRFWASWYSGNYADEGCTKPPFKFWISGYSDRNDDSGRDDCAICAVIDATDEEAVWRVVEKHFPDFKKRFCDKKEADYVPGGRFQ
;
A
#
# COMPACT_ATOMS: atom_id res chain seq x y z
N MET A 1 19.62 -1.27 -1.35
CA MET A 1 18.15 -1.30 -1.16
C MET A 1 17.60 -2.48 -1.93
N GLN A 2 16.56 -3.12 -1.40
CA GLN A 2 15.88 -4.28 -1.98
C GLN A 2 14.49 -3.83 -2.46
N ARG A 3 14.01 -4.41 -3.55
CA ARG A 3 12.70 -4.08 -4.11
C ARG A 3 11.62 -4.98 -3.53
N PHE A 4 10.53 -4.38 -3.05
CA PHE A 4 9.38 -5.11 -2.51
C PHE A 4 8.11 -4.76 -3.26
N TRP A 5 7.30 -5.77 -3.56
CA TRP A 5 5.92 -5.63 -4.01
C TRP A 5 5.02 -5.79 -2.79
N ALA A 6 4.46 -4.69 -2.31
CA ALA A 6 3.67 -4.65 -1.10
C ALA A 6 2.21 -4.32 -1.41
N SER A 7 1.30 -4.90 -0.64
CA SER A 7 -0.12 -4.55 -0.70
C SER A 7 -0.72 -4.44 0.69
N TRP A 8 -1.61 -3.46 0.85
CA TRP A 8 -2.36 -3.20 2.07
C TRP A 8 -3.78 -2.76 1.74
N TYR A 9 -4.67 -2.84 2.71
CA TYR A 9 -5.93 -2.11 2.68
C TYR A 9 -5.76 -0.79 3.42
N SER A 10 -6.32 0.30 2.90
CA SER A 10 -6.44 1.56 3.62
C SER A 10 -7.56 2.39 3.00
N GLY A 11 -8.33 3.02 3.86
CA GLY A 11 -9.16 4.15 3.52
C GLY A 11 -8.26 5.36 3.32
N ASN A 12 -7.97 5.71 2.07
CA ASN A 12 -7.11 6.86 1.71
C ASN A 12 -7.81 8.20 2.04
N TYR A 13 -8.03 8.45 3.33
CA TYR A 13 -8.88 9.49 3.90
C TYR A 13 -8.01 10.50 4.65
N ALA A 14 -8.07 11.77 4.24
CA ALA A 14 -7.24 12.82 4.81
C ALA A 14 -7.56 13.08 6.30
N ASP A 15 -8.81 12.88 6.71
CA ASP A 15 -9.28 12.94 8.11
C ASP A 15 -8.75 11.80 8.97
N GLU A 16 -8.29 10.69 8.38
CA GLU A 16 -7.61 9.59 9.08
C GLU A 16 -6.08 9.77 9.10
N GLY A 17 -5.56 10.91 8.65
CA GLY A 17 -4.12 11.19 8.62
C GLY A 17 -3.39 10.58 7.43
N CYS A 18 -4.12 10.04 6.43
CA CYS A 18 -3.51 9.60 5.19
C CYS A 18 -2.88 10.78 4.45
N THR A 19 -1.66 10.58 3.94
CA THR A 19 -0.91 11.59 3.21
C THR A 19 -0.37 11.03 1.90
N LYS A 20 -0.03 11.93 0.96
CA LYS A 20 0.54 11.52 -0.32
C LYS A 20 1.90 10.84 -0.10
N PRO A 21 2.07 9.55 -0.46
CA PRO A 21 3.34 8.86 -0.31
C PRO A 21 4.37 9.31 -1.36
N PRO A 22 5.67 9.14 -1.11
CA PRO A 22 6.75 9.45 -2.05
C PRO A 22 6.97 8.37 -3.11
N PHE A 23 6.04 7.42 -3.27
CA PHE A 23 6.11 6.32 -4.24
C PHE A 23 4.81 6.22 -5.05
N LYS A 24 4.91 5.60 -6.23
CA LYS A 24 3.72 5.25 -7.02
C LYS A 24 3.01 4.06 -6.37
N PHE A 25 1.69 4.17 -6.27
CA PHE A 25 0.83 3.07 -5.84
C PHE A 25 -0.33 2.90 -6.82
N TRP A 26 -1.02 1.78 -6.71
CA TRP A 26 -2.13 1.38 -7.55
C TRP A 26 -3.27 0.86 -6.69
N ILE A 27 -4.49 1.22 -7.02
CA ILE A 27 -5.68 0.62 -6.41
C ILE A 27 -6.05 -0.61 -7.23
N SER A 28 -5.96 -1.77 -6.59
CA SER A 28 -6.22 -3.10 -7.17
C SER A 28 -7.65 -3.59 -6.97
N GLY A 29 -8.43 -2.89 -6.14
CA GLY A 29 -9.80 -3.23 -5.76
C GLY A 29 -10.25 -2.46 -4.53
N TYR A 30 -11.43 -2.84 -4.04
CA TYR A 30 -12.06 -2.26 -2.86
C TYR A 30 -12.52 -3.40 -1.95
N SER A 31 -12.53 -3.14 -0.64
CA SER A 31 -13.10 -4.02 0.38
C SER A 31 -14.11 -3.21 1.17
N ASP A 32 -15.30 -3.76 1.36
CA ASP A 32 -16.28 -3.17 2.27
C ASP A 32 -15.64 -3.04 3.66
N ARG A 33 -15.60 -1.82 4.18
CA ARG A 33 -15.22 -1.60 5.58
C ARG A 33 -16.46 -1.92 6.40
N ASN A 34 -16.33 -2.88 7.31
CA ASN A 34 -17.43 -3.26 8.18
C ASN A 34 -17.55 -2.29 9.37
N ASP A 35 -17.62 -1.00 9.07
CA ASP A 35 -17.94 0.04 10.04
C ASP A 35 -19.08 0.94 9.52
N ASP A 36 -19.74 1.65 10.44
CA ASP A 36 -20.90 2.49 10.12
C ASP A 36 -20.54 3.76 9.32
N SER A 37 -19.30 3.91 8.85
CA SER A 37 -18.88 5.10 8.08
C SER A 37 -19.38 5.09 6.64
N GLY A 38 -19.77 3.93 6.10
CA GLY A 38 -20.16 3.76 4.70
C GLY A 38 -19.01 3.99 3.72
N ARG A 39 -17.76 3.88 4.18
CA ARG A 39 -16.54 4.11 3.40
C ARG A 39 -15.87 2.78 3.07
N ASP A 40 -15.38 2.61 1.85
CA ASP A 40 -14.66 1.40 1.46
C ASP A 40 -13.15 1.53 1.72
N ASP A 41 -12.51 0.42 2.11
CA ASP A 41 -11.06 0.32 2.14
C ASP A 41 -10.54 0.04 0.73
N CYS A 42 -9.54 0.80 0.27
CA CYS A 42 -8.89 0.54 -1.01
C CYS A 42 -7.85 -0.59 -0.86
N ALA A 43 -7.86 -1.56 -1.77
CA ALA A 43 -6.80 -2.55 -1.89
C ALA A 43 -5.62 -1.93 -2.64
N ILE A 44 -4.65 -1.37 -1.93
CA ILE A 44 -3.53 -0.63 -2.50
C ILE A 44 -2.33 -1.58 -2.72
N CYS A 45 -1.63 -1.41 -3.84
CA CYS A 45 -0.35 -2.06 -4.12
C CYS A 45 0.72 -1.02 -4.44
N ALA A 46 1.98 -1.27 -4.08
CA ALA A 46 3.11 -0.43 -4.45
C ALA A 46 4.41 -1.24 -4.59
N VAL A 47 5.30 -0.74 -5.44
CA VAL A 47 6.70 -1.17 -5.47
C VAL A 47 7.49 -0.21 -4.59
N ILE A 48 8.12 -0.73 -3.55
CA ILE A 48 8.84 0.06 -2.54
C ILE A 48 10.26 -0.48 -2.42
N ASP A 49 11.25 0.39 -2.61
CA ASP A 49 12.65 0.07 -2.39
C ASP A 49 13.01 0.37 -0.92
N ALA A 50 13.38 -0.67 -0.16
CA ALA A 50 13.61 -0.60 1.29
C ALA A 50 14.81 -1.47 1.74
N THR A 51 15.23 -1.37 3.00
CA THR A 51 16.29 -2.24 3.55
C THR A 51 15.82 -3.66 3.79
N ASP A 52 14.57 -3.80 4.25
CA ASP A 52 13.90 -5.02 4.68
C ASP A 52 12.38 -4.79 4.66
N GLU A 53 11.60 -5.84 4.94
CA GLU A 53 10.13 -5.77 4.98
C GLU A 53 9.60 -4.83 6.08
N GLU A 54 10.28 -4.73 7.22
CA GLU A 54 9.84 -3.85 8.31
C GLU A 54 9.90 -2.38 7.88
N ALA A 55 10.97 -2.00 7.18
CA ALA A 55 11.12 -0.68 6.59
C ALA A 55 10.02 -0.37 5.57
N VAL A 56 9.55 -1.35 4.79
CA VAL A 56 8.39 -1.17 3.90
C VAL A 56 7.17 -0.74 4.70
N TRP A 57 6.83 -1.50 5.75
CA TRP A 57 5.64 -1.23 6.56
C TRP A 57 5.72 0.06 7.34
N ARG A 58 6.90 0.47 7.82
CA ARG A 58 7.10 1.79 8.46
C ARG A 58 6.80 2.95 7.51
N VAL A 59 7.18 2.81 6.23
CA VAL A 59 6.85 3.84 5.22
C VAL A 59 5.35 3.83 4.91
N VAL A 60 4.73 2.65 4.80
CA VAL A 60 3.28 2.54 4.59
C VAL A 60 2.51 3.18 5.76
N GLU A 61 2.82 2.81 7.00
CA GLU A 61 2.18 3.36 8.22
C GLU A 61 2.28 4.88 8.30
N LYS A 62 3.43 5.45 7.92
CA LYS A 62 3.64 6.91 7.90
C LYS A 62 2.66 7.65 6.98
N HIS A 63 2.23 7.01 5.89
CA HIS A 63 1.38 7.62 4.87
C HIS A 63 -0.07 7.12 4.91
N PHE A 64 -0.29 5.96 5.49
CA PHE A 64 -1.57 5.26 5.61
C PHE A 64 -1.64 4.67 7.03
N PRO A 65 -1.88 5.49 8.07
CA PRO A 65 -1.85 5.02 9.46
C PRO A 65 -2.95 4.01 9.78
N ASP A 66 -4.02 3.98 8.99
CA ASP A 66 -5.13 3.03 9.08
C ASP A 66 -4.86 1.69 8.35
N PHE A 67 -3.64 1.51 7.80
CA PHE A 67 -3.36 0.38 6.92
C PHE A 67 -3.55 -1.00 7.58
N LYS A 68 -4.01 -1.95 6.77
CA LYS A 68 -4.05 -3.37 7.11
C LYS A 68 -3.19 -4.15 6.11
N LYS A 69 -2.14 -4.81 6.60
CA LYS A 69 -1.20 -5.58 5.76
C LYS A 69 -1.95 -6.67 4.98
N ARG A 70 -1.62 -6.81 3.68
CA ARG A 70 -2.06 -7.96 2.86
C ARG A 70 -0.90 -8.88 2.53
N PHE A 71 0.09 -8.38 1.80
CA PHE A 71 1.31 -9.14 1.48
C PHE A 71 2.50 -8.19 1.29
N CYS A 72 3.71 -8.72 1.42
CA CYS A 72 4.95 -8.05 1.04
C CYS A 72 5.92 -9.10 0.48
N ASP A 73 6.15 -9.04 -0.83
CA ASP A 73 7.05 -9.95 -1.51
C ASP A 73 8.33 -9.23 -1.92
N LYS A 74 9.48 -9.81 -1.59
CA LYS A 74 10.74 -9.39 -2.21
C LYS A 74 10.74 -9.75 -3.70
N LYS A 75 11.17 -8.82 -4.55
CA LYS A 75 11.29 -8.99 -6.00
C LYS A 75 12.68 -8.57 -6.49
N GLU A 76 12.98 -8.92 -7.74
CA GLU A 76 14.16 -8.45 -8.45
C GLU A 76 14.17 -6.91 -8.58
N ALA A 77 15.36 -6.33 -8.70
CA ALA A 77 15.55 -4.88 -8.68
C ALA A 77 14.93 -4.15 -9.89
N ASP A 78 14.61 -4.86 -10.96
CA ASP A 78 13.96 -4.35 -12.18
C ASP A 78 12.47 -4.72 -12.24
N TYR A 79 11.91 -5.33 -11.20
CA TYR A 79 10.50 -5.72 -11.18
C TYR A 79 9.59 -4.51 -11.40
N VAL A 80 8.66 -4.67 -12.34
CA VAL A 80 7.56 -3.75 -12.62
C VAL A 80 6.26 -4.56 -12.57
N PRO A 81 5.22 -4.08 -11.86
CA PRO A 81 3.92 -4.74 -11.88
C PRO A 81 3.37 -4.77 -13.31
N GLY A 82 2.84 -5.91 -13.72
CA GLY A 82 2.39 -6.14 -15.10
C GLY A 82 1.24 -5.21 -15.55
N GLY A 83 0.85 -5.31 -16.83
CA GLY A 83 -0.06 -4.37 -17.50
C GLY A 83 -1.46 -4.19 -16.89
N ARG A 84 -1.86 -5.03 -15.92
CA ARG A 84 -3.10 -4.83 -15.14
C ARG A 84 -3.05 -3.59 -14.24
N PHE A 85 -1.87 -3.01 -14.04
CA PHE A 85 -1.60 -1.83 -13.21
C PHE A 85 -1.02 -0.66 -14.01
N GLN A 86 -1.12 -0.65 -15.34
CA GLN A 86 -0.73 0.53 -16.15
C GLN A 86 -1.80 1.60 -16.15
#